data_AF-A0A7U9RAG0-F1
#
_entry.id   AF-A0A7U9RAG0-F1
#
_cell.length_a   1.000
_cell.length_b   1.000
_cell.length_c   1.000
_cell.angle_alpha   90.00
_cell.angle_beta   90.00
_cell.angle_gamma   90.00
#
_symmetry.space_group_name_H-M   'P 1'
#
loop_
_entity.id
_entity.type
_entity.pdbx_description
1 polymer ?
#
loop_
_entity_poly.entity_id
_entity_poly.type
_entity_poly.pdbx_seq_one_letter_code
_entity_poly.pdbx_strand_id
1 'polypeptide(L)'
;MKIDEIKIYPCFAAHEPKPEKMQQKERYFEETGALQSQIILDGWGNLIDGYTSYLIAKARGIENVSVQYGQRQIVRASHKPGGKPYTWELPGLLIDRVSAGDMAIVRTERGVKAVTVAAVEEYAGNEPEPLRMVIRVKRKGGVA
;
A
#
# COMPACT_ATOMS: atom_id res chain seq x y z
N MET A 1 -14.20 -2.90 14.42
CA MET A 1 -13.82 -1.51 14.06
C MET A 1 -15.07 -0.79 13.61
N LYS A 2 -15.37 0.40 14.13
CA LYS A 2 -16.49 1.19 13.59
C LYS A 2 -16.12 1.74 12.22
N ILE A 3 -17.04 1.69 11.27
CA ILE A 3 -16.74 2.08 9.90
C ILE A 3 -16.38 3.57 9.77
N ASP A 4 -17.01 4.43 10.56
CA ASP A 4 -16.78 5.88 10.54
C ASP A 4 -15.48 6.31 11.21
N GLU A 5 -14.84 5.41 11.97
CA GLU A 5 -13.52 5.65 12.58
C GLU A 5 -12.37 5.32 11.62
N ILE A 6 -12.65 4.66 10.49
CA ILE A 6 -11.64 4.31 9.48
C ILE A 6 -11.25 5.56 8.70
N LYS A 7 -9.95 5.89 8.72
CA LYS A 7 -9.40 7.01 7.97
C LYS A 7 -9.06 6.59 6.55
N ILE A 8 -9.44 7.38 5.57
CA ILE A 8 -9.19 7.09 4.15
C ILE A 8 -8.11 8.04 3.65
N TYR A 9 -7.02 7.50 3.11
CA TYR A 9 -6.00 8.33 2.47
C TYR A 9 -6.57 9.03 1.24
N PRO A 10 -6.17 10.29 0.95
CA PRO A 10 -6.66 11.04 -0.21
C PRO A 10 -6.49 10.30 -1.55
N CYS A 11 -5.42 9.50 -1.70
CA CYS A 11 -5.17 8.73 -2.91
C CYS A 11 -6.27 7.69 -3.21
N PHE A 12 -6.95 7.15 -2.21
CA PHE A 12 -8.09 6.25 -2.44
C PHE A 12 -9.31 7.00 -2.98
N ALA A 13 -9.59 8.19 -2.45
CA ALA A 13 -10.68 9.03 -2.93
C ALA A 13 -10.42 9.57 -4.34
N ALA A 14 -9.15 9.88 -4.66
CA ALA A 14 -8.75 10.33 -6.00
C ALA A 14 -8.80 9.22 -7.06
N HIS A 15 -8.76 7.95 -6.65
CA HIS A 15 -8.72 6.79 -7.53
C HIS A 15 -9.84 5.81 -7.17
N GLU A 16 -11.08 6.21 -7.44
CA GLU A 16 -12.23 5.35 -7.19
C GLU A 16 -12.13 4.01 -7.95
N PRO A 17 -12.58 2.90 -7.34
CA PRO A 17 -12.63 1.62 -8.00
C PRO A 17 -13.49 1.67 -9.27
N LYS A 18 -13.06 0.97 -10.32
CA LYS A 18 -13.85 0.85 -11.55
C LYS A 18 -15.25 0.29 -11.28
N PRO A 19 -16.30 0.75 -12.00
CA PRO A 19 -17.66 0.25 -11.83
C PRO A 19 -17.79 -1.26 -11.97
N GLU A 20 -17.07 -1.89 -12.91
CA GLU A 20 -17.14 -3.35 -13.09
C GLU A 20 -16.60 -4.10 -11.86
N LYS A 21 -15.52 -3.56 -11.26
CA LYS A 21 -14.94 -4.11 -10.02
C LYS A 21 -15.92 -3.97 -8.85
N MET A 22 -16.62 -2.85 -8.76
CA MET A 22 -17.63 -2.63 -7.72
C MET A 22 -18.81 -3.59 -7.88
N GLN A 23 -19.39 -3.70 -9.08
CA GLN A 23 -20.51 -4.63 -9.32
C GLN A 23 -20.16 -6.08 -8.99
N GLN A 24 -18.95 -6.52 -9.33
CA GLN A 24 -18.50 -7.87 -8.98
C GLN A 24 -18.44 -8.09 -7.45
N LYS A 25 -17.92 -7.10 -6.72
CA LYS A 25 -17.80 -7.15 -5.26
C LYS A 25 -19.17 -7.07 -4.57
N GLU A 26 -20.07 -6.26 -5.09
CA GLU A 26 -21.45 -6.15 -4.61
C GLU A 26 -22.23 -7.44 -4.82
N ARG A 27 -22.16 -8.04 -6.01
CA ARG A 27 -22.80 -9.33 -6.27
C ARG A 27 -22.33 -10.41 -5.29
N TYR A 28 -21.02 -10.50 -5.05
CA TYR A 28 -20.49 -11.43 -4.07
C TYR A 28 -21.07 -11.18 -2.67
N PHE A 29 -21.19 -9.92 -2.25
CA PHE A 29 -21.78 -9.55 -0.97
C PHE A 29 -23.27 -9.93 -0.92
N GLU A 30 -24.03 -9.72 -1.98
CA GLU A 30 -25.45 -10.08 -2.06
C GLU A 30 -25.67 -11.60 -2.00
N GLU A 31 -24.80 -12.38 -2.66
CA GLU A 31 -24.88 -13.84 -2.69
C GLU A 31 -24.46 -14.49 -1.36
N THR A 32 -23.47 -13.93 -0.66
CA THR A 32 -22.83 -14.57 0.50
C THR A 32 -23.10 -13.89 1.83
N GLY A 33 -23.54 -12.63 1.82
CA GLY A 33 -23.59 -11.76 2.99
C GLY A 33 -22.20 -11.32 3.51
N ALA A 34 -21.12 -11.68 2.82
CA ALA A 34 -19.75 -11.45 3.28
C ALA A 34 -18.99 -10.46 2.39
N LEU A 35 -18.10 -9.68 3.01
CA LEU A 35 -17.16 -8.83 2.27
C LEU A 35 -16.07 -9.70 1.64
N GLN A 36 -15.92 -9.65 0.32
CA GLN A 36 -15.00 -10.53 -0.42
C GLN A 36 -13.52 -10.32 -0.05
N SER A 37 -13.16 -9.12 0.39
CA SER A 37 -11.79 -8.78 0.73
C SER A 37 -11.75 -8.17 2.12
N GLN A 38 -10.71 -8.50 2.87
CA GLN A 38 -10.51 -7.97 4.21
C GLN A 38 -10.17 -6.48 4.16
N ILE A 39 -10.60 -5.74 5.18
CA ILE A 39 -10.22 -4.35 5.37
C ILE A 39 -8.94 -4.35 6.20
N ILE A 40 -7.86 -3.79 5.65
CA ILE A 40 -6.55 -3.74 6.28
C ILE A 40 -6.26 -2.30 6.66
N LEU A 41 -5.93 -2.05 7.92
CA LEU A 41 -5.58 -0.74 8.46
C LEU A 41 -4.12 -0.69 8.90
N ASP A 42 -3.53 0.50 8.92
CA ASP A 42 -2.28 0.75 9.62
C ASP A 42 -2.51 0.95 11.14
N GLY A 43 -1.42 1.11 11.89
CA GLY A 43 -1.45 1.33 13.34
C GLY A 43 -2.15 2.62 13.77
N TRP A 44 -2.41 3.56 12.85
CA TRP A 44 -3.13 4.81 13.12
C TRP A 44 -4.59 4.79 12.65
N GLY A 45 -5.05 3.65 12.13
CA GLY A 45 -6.41 3.43 11.65
C GLY A 45 -6.65 3.92 10.22
N ASN A 46 -5.60 4.20 9.43
CA ASN A 46 -5.77 4.52 8.01
C ASN A 46 -5.87 3.24 7.17
N LEU A 47 -6.72 3.30 6.14
CA LEU A 47 -6.91 2.20 5.21
C LEU A 47 -5.65 1.93 4.37
N ILE A 48 -5.11 0.72 4.48
CA ILE A 48 -4.03 0.19 3.63
C ILE A 48 -4.62 -0.52 2.40
N ASP A 49 -5.60 -1.40 2.61
CA ASP A 49 -6.26 -2.17 1.53
C ASP A 49 -7.69 -2.55 1.94
N GLY A 50 -8.49 -3.01 0.97
CA GLY A 50 -9.89 -3.37 1.16
C GLY A 50 -10.86 -2.22 0.90
N TYR A 51 -10.47 -1.21 0.11
CA TYR A 51 -11.29 -0.02 -0.14
C TYR A 51 -12.67 -0.33 -0.72
N THR A 52 -12.78 -1.29 -1.66
CA THR A 52 -14.08 -1.73 -2.18
C THR A 52 -14.96 -2.34 -1.08
N SER A 53 -14.38 -3.09 -0.15
CA SER A 53 -15.14 -3.68 0.96
C SER A 53 -15.62 -2.59 1.93
N TYR A 54 -14.78 -1.60 2.21
CA TYR A 54 -15.16 -0.41 2.98
C TYR A 54 -16.35 0.31 2.34
N LEU A 55 -16.29 0.58 1.04
CA LEU A 55 -17.37 1.27 0.31
C LEU A 55 -18.69 0.49 0.38
N ILE A 56 -18.65 -0.83 0.16
CA ILE A 56 -19.83 -1.69 0.25
C ILE A 56 -20.41 -1.68 1.67
N ALA A 57 -19.56 -1.86 2.70
CA ALA A 57 -20.00 -1.86 4.08
C ALA A 57 -20.68 -0.53 4.45
N LYS A 58 -20.12 0.59 3.99
CA LYS A 58 -20.69 1.93 4.19
C LYS A 58 -22.03 2.10 3.49
N ALA A 59 -22.12 1.69 2.22
CA ALA A 59 -23.36 1.76 1.43
C ALA A 59 -24.48 0.89 2.00
N ARG A 60 -24.15 -0.22 2.66
CA ARG A 60 -25.12 -1.14 3.29
C ARG A 60 -25.41 -0.83 4.76
N GLY A 61 -24.87 0.28 5.29
CA GLY A 61 -25.11 0.69 6.68
C GLY A 61 -24.52 -0.26 7.72
N ILE A 62 -23.45 -0.99 7.37
CA ILE A 62 -22.76 -1.86 8.32
C ILE A 62 -21.92 -0.98 9.26
N GLU A 63 -22.34 -0.89 10.51
CA GLU A 63 -21.67 -0.05 11.50
C GLU A 63 -20.31 -0.60 11.93
N ASN A 64 -20.18 -1.93 12.02
CA ASN A 64 -19.00 -2.61 12.54
C ASN A 64 -18.44 -3.59 11.52
N VAL A 65 -17.15 -3.42 11.21
CA VAL A 65 -16.42 -4.30 10.29
C VAL A 65 -15.26 -5.00 10.99
N SER A 66 -14.97 -6.21 10.52
CA SER A 66 -13.74 -6.93 10.85
C SER A 66 -12.58 -6.31 10.08
N VAL A 67 -11.46 -6.08 10.78
CA VAL A 67 -10.25 -5.49 10.20
C VAL A 67 -9.03 -6.31 10.59
N GLN A 68 -8.03 -6.26 9.74
CA GLN A 68 -6.66 -6.67 10.08
C GLN A 68 -5.77 -5.45 10.14
N TYR A 69 -4.71 -5.55 10.94
CA TYR A 69 -3.67 -4.54 10.97
C TYR A 69 -2.48 -4.99 10.16
N GLY A 70 -2.00 -4.11 9.29
CA GLY A 70 -0.82 -4.29 8.48
C GLY A 70 0.11 -3.09 8.59
N GLN A 71 1.22 -3.18 7.89
CA GLN A 71 2.15 -2.07 7.74
C GLN A 71 2.33 -1.76 6.27
N ARG A 72 2.59 -0.48 5.99
CA ARG A 72 2.94 -0.01 4.66
C ARG A 72 4.19 0.83 4.81
N GLN A 73 5.29 0.37 4.23
CA GLN A 73 6.57 1.07 4.27
C GLN A 73 6.96 1.52 2.87
N ILE A 74 7.64 2.66 2.82
CA ILE A 74 8.23 3.23 1.62
C ILE A 74 9.73 3.34 1.77
N VAL A 75 10.42 3.35 0.64
CA VAL A 75 11.83 3.70 0.56
C VAL A 75 12.01 4.99 -0.20
N ARG A 76 12.83 5.88 0.34
CA ARG A 76 13.43 6.97 -0.43
C ARG A 76 14.76 6.48 -0.98
N ALA A 77 14.92 6.49 -2.28
CA ALA A 77 16.12 5.95 -2.93
C ALA A 77 16.56 6.80 -4.13
N SER A 78 17.85 6.73 -4.45
CA SER A 78 18.44 7.51 -5.54
C SER A 78 19.21 6.60 -6.51
N HIS A 79 19.20 6.94 -7.80
CA HIS A 79 19.97 6.20 -8.81
C HIS A 79 21.48 6.37 -8.68
N LYS A 80 21.93 7.48 -8.09
CA LYS A 80 23.35 7.79 -7.83
C LYS A 80 23.50 8.30 -6.40
N PRO A 81 24.66 8.09 -5.75
CA PRO A 81 24.96 8.70 -4.46
C PRO A 81 24.77 10.23 -4.53
N GLY A 82 24.03 10.80 -3.58
CA GLY A 82 23.71 12.24 -3.55
C GLY A 82 22.77 12.73 -4.66
N GLY A 83 22.19 11.83 -5.46
CA GLY A 83 21.23 12.18 -6.51
C GLY A 83 19.86 12.57 -5.96
N LYS A 84 18.96 12.96 -6.87
CA LYS A 84 17.55 13.21 -6.54
C LYS A 84 16.91 11.94 -5.96
N PRO A 85 16.31 12.00 -4.76
CA PRO A 85 15.56 10.90 -4.20
C PRO A 85 14.20 10.76 -4.87
N TYR A 86 13.76 9.52 -4.98
CA TYR A 86 12.46 9.10 -5.46
C TYR A 86 11.88 8.10 -4.46
N THR A 87 10.55 7.98 -4.45
CA THR A 87 9.82 7.15 -3.48
C THR A 87 9.28 5.89 -4.15
N TRP A 88 9.44 4.75 -3.48
CA TRP A 88 8.80 3.48 -3.87
C TRP A 88 8.20 2.78 -2.66
N GLU A 89 7.15 2.01 -2.88
CA GLU A 89 6.53 1.18 -1.86
C GLU A 89 7.27 -0.17 -1.70
N LEU A 90 7.41 -0.63 -0.46
CA LEU A 90 7.92 -1.95 -0.16
C LEU A 90 6.82 -3.00 -0.26
N PRO A 91 7.06 -4.14 -0.94
CA PRO A 91 6.18 -5.29 -0.83
C PRO A 91 6.19 -5.80 0.62
N GLY A 92 5.06 -6.37 1.07
CA GLY A 92 4.90 -6.84 2.45
C GLY A 92 6.02 -7.77 2.95
N LEU A 93 6.59 -8.59 2.06
CA LEU A 93 7.70 -9.51 2.37
C LEU A 93 9.03 -8.81 2.71
N LEU A 94 9.16 -7.52 2.40
CA LEU A 94 10.36 -6.70 2.64
C LEU A 94 10.18 -5.66 3.74
N ILE A 95 8.98 -5.54 4.32
CA ILE A 95 8.74 -4.69 5.49
C ILE A 95 9.71 -5.12 6.60
N ASP A 96 10.32 -4.15 7.27
CA ASP A 96 11.34 -4.29 8.33
C ASP A 96 12.63 -5.04 7.94
N ARG A 97 12.84 -5.30 6.65
CA ARG A 97 13.99 -6.08 6.14
C ARG A 97 14.94 -5.28 5.25
N VAL A 98 14.67 -3.99 5.10
CA VAL A 98 15.42 -3.05 4.26
C VAL A 98 16.01 -1.96 5.14
N SER A 99 17.23 -1.55 4.84
CA SER A 99 17.92 -0.48 5.57
C SER A 99 18.57 0.52 4.63
N ALA A 100 18.88 1.71 5.15
CA ALA A 100 19.64 2.71 4.41
C ALA A 100 21.00 2.13 3.98
N GLY A 101 21.37 2.38 2.72
CA GLY A 101 22.56 1.84 2.07
C GLY A 101 22.32 0.53 1.30
N ASP A 102 21.17 -0.13 1.44
CA ASP A 102 20.82 -1.29 0.63
C ASP A 102 20.58 -0.90 -0.83
N MET A 103 20.76 -1.87 -1.74
CA MET A 103 20.48 -1.68 -3.15
C MET A 103 19.12 -2.29 -3.50
N ALA A 104 18.15 -1.45 -3.85
CA ALA A 104 16.83 -1.88 -4.31
C ALA A 104 16.79 -1.96 -5.84
N ILE A 105 16.12 -3.01 -6.34
CA ILE A 105 15.75 -3.13 -7.75
C ILE A 105 14.31 -2.65 -7.89
N VAL A 106 14.09 -1.64 -8.72
CA VAL A 106 12.81 -0.94 -8.85
C VAL A 106 12.34 -0.90 -10.29
N ARG A 107 11.02 -0.78 -10.48
CA ARG A 107 10.42 -0.53 -11.79
C ARG A 107 10.28 0.97 -12.00
N THR A 108 10.86 1.48 -13.07
CA THR A 108 10.72 2.88 -13.51
C THR A 108 9.99 2.94 -14.84
N GLU A 109 9.66 4.14 -15.30
CA GLU A 109 9.15 4.35 -16.67
C GLU A 109 10.16 3.92 -17.74
N ARG A 110 11.45 4.00 -17.42
CA ARG A 110 12.57 3.66 -18.32
C ARG A 110 13.06 2.22 -18.10
N GLY A 111 12.19 1.36 -17.57
CA GLY A 111 12.47 -0.05 -17.27
C GLY A 111 12.99 -0.30 -15.85
N VAL A 112 13.55 -1.49 -15.65
CA VAL A 112 14.06 -1.94 -14.35
C VAL A 112 15.43 -1.29 -14.07
N LYS A 113 15.60 -0.73 -12.86
CA LYS A 113 16.83 -0.04 -12.46
C LYS A 113 17.23 -0.41 -11.03
N ALA A 114 18.52 -0.27 -10.74
CA ALA A 114 19.04 -0.32 -9.37
C ALA A 114 19.06 1.10 -8.78
N VAL A 115 18.73 1.20 -7.50
CA VAL A 115 18.79 2.43 -6.70
C VAL A 115 19.38 2.13 -5.33
N THR A 116 20.01 3.12 -4.71
CA THR A 116 20.52 3.04 -3.33
C THR A 116 19.48 3.61 -2.39
N VAL A 117 19.05 2.82 -1.41
CA VAL A 117 18.11 3.24 -0.37
C VAL A 117 18.79 4.28 0.50
N ALA A 118 18.18 5.45 0.61
CA ALA A 118 18.61 6.54 1.48
C ALA A 118 17.89 6.48 2.83
N ALA A 119 16.59 6.16 2.82
CA ALA A 119 15.77 6.03 4.02
C ALA A 119 14.64 5.02 3.81
N VAL A 120 14.14 4.48 4.92
CA VAL A 120 12.93 3.67 5.00
C VAL A 120 11.98 4.38 5.94
N GLU A 121 10.74 4.60 5.51
CA GLU A 121 9.72 5.37 6.23
C GLU A 121 8.40 4.59 6.24
N GLU A 122 7.55 4.83 7.23
CA GLU A 122 6.15 4.39 7.17
C GLU A 122 5.38 5.27 6.17
N TYR A 123 4.48 4.67 5.41
CA TYR A 123 3.68 5.40 4.44
C TYR A 123 2.67 6.29 5.15
N ALA A 124 2.80 7.60 4.97
CA ALA A 124 1.93 8.59 5.60
C ALA A 124 0.77 9.09 4.72
N GLY A 125 0.58 8.54 3.51
CA GLY A 125 -0.52 8.96 2.63
C GLY A 125 -0.37 10.31 1.92
N ASN A 126 0.78 10.98 2.07
CA ASN A 126 1.02 12.30 1.50
C ASN A 126 1.40 12.26 0.01
N GLU A 127 1.60 11.08 -0.56
CA GLU A 127 2.05 10.92 -1.94
C GLU A 127 0.86 11.08 -2.91
N PRO A 128 0.96 11.98 -3.91
CA PRO A 128 -0.18 12.36 -4.75
C PRO A 128 -0.61 11.28 -5.73
N GLU A 129 0.30 10.38 -6.11
CA GLU A 129 0.03 9.27 -7.02
C GLU A 129 0.35 7.93 -6.36
N PRO A 130 -0.28 6.83 -6.82
CA PRO A 130 0.07 5.48 -6.39
C PRO A 130 1.56 5.20 -6.61
N LEU A 131 2.25 4.80 -5.54
CA LEU A 131 3.66 4.50 -5.60
C LEU A 131 3.92 3.21 -6.40
N ARG A 132 4.98 3.23 -7.19
CA ARG A 132 5.51 2.00 -7.80
C ARG A 132 6.17 1.15 -6.73
N MET A 133 6.13 -0.16 -6.91
CA MET A 133 6.67 -1.12 -5.95
C MET A 133 8.14 -1.47 -6.21
N VAL A 134 8.90 -1.68 -5.13
CA VAL A 134 10.21 -2.31 -5.17
C VAL A 134 10.06 -3.78 -5.59
N ILE A 135 10.91 -4.24 -6.51
CA ILE A 135 10.89 -5.63 -7.00
C ILE A 135 11.60 -6.54 -6.00
N ARG A 136 12.81 -6.15 -5.58
CA ARG A 136 13.63 -6.88 -4.60
C ARG A 136 14.73 -5.99 -4.04
N VAL A 137 15.33 -6.40 -2.93
CA VAL A 137 16.47 -5.71 -2.30
C VAL A 137 17.67 -6.63 -2.22
N LYS A 138 18.86 -6.10 -2.50
CA LYS A 138 20.17 -6.71 -2.25
C LYS A 138 20.80 -6.01 -1.06
N ARG A 139 21.05 -6.76 0.01
CA ARG A 139 21.64 -6.24 1.24
C ARG A 139 23.08 -5.84 1.04
N LYS A 140 23.47 -4.72 1.66
CA LYS A 140 24.88 -4.33 1.72
C LYS A 140 25.62 -5.29 2.68
N GLY A 141 26.50 -6.14 2.13
CA GLY A 141 27.35 -7.05 2.92
C GLY A 141 26.92 -8.52 2.98
N GLY A 142 25.97 -8.97 2.15
CA GLY A 142 25.63 -10.39 2.06
C GLY A 142 26.73 -11.20 1.38
N VAL A 143 27.52 -11.92 2.17
CA VAL A 143 28.27 -13.11 1.71
C VAL A 143 27.24 -14.13 1.20
N ALA A 144 27.54 -14.70 0.03
CA ALA A 144 26.73 -15.72 -0.63
C ALA A 144 26.57 -16.98 0.22
#